data_AF-A0A1Z8VL44-F1
#
_entry.id   AF-A0A1Z8VL44-F1
#
_cell.length_a   1.000
_cell.length_b   1.000
_cell.length_c   1.000
_cell.angle_alpha   90.00
_cell.angle_beta   90.00
_cell.angle_gamma   90.00
#
_symmetry.space_group_name_H-M   'P 1'
#
loop_
_entity.id
_entity.type
_entity.pdbx_description
1 polymer ?
#
loop_
_entity_poly.entity_id
_entity_poly.type
_entity_poly.pdbx_seq_one_letter_code
_entity_poly.pdbx_strand_id
1 'polypeptide(L)'
;MLYPQILEKYSSTIVAELNLPSPKSGKFLFRLARFPDRGTATYIDILDYRSRVMLRVSRILSDIRNLNLINEVPKTVQVEISSGFISHTEFLIKEFDFINKKTLMPDLENTKSGNHYFIFYTDSFDCTVSGISNPHDKAHAELWHRIINRSYGLEHSVPRRHLRTCNLLVS
;
A
#
# COMPACT_ATOMS: atom_id res chain seq x y z
N MET A 1 -13.71 -16.03 0.03
CA MET A 1 -12.74 -14.92 -0.05
C MET A 1 -11.75 -15.25 -1.15
N LEU A 2 -11.52 -14.35 -2.11
CA LEU A 2 -10.57 -14.58 -3.21
C LEU A 2 -9.13 -14.64 -2.66
N TYR A 3 -8.24 -15.36 -3.33
CA TYR A 3 -6.83 -15.46 -2.90
C TYR A 3 -6.19 -14.07 -2.64
N PRO A 4 -6.33 -13.06 -3.53
CA PRO A 4 -5.74 -11.75 -3.28
C PRO A 4 -6.26 -11.07 -1.99
N GLN A 5 -7.51 -11.33 -1.60
CA GLN A 5 -8.09 -10.79 -0.37
C GLN A 5 -7.54 -11.50 0.88
N ILE A 6 -7.28 -12.80 0.79
CA ILE A 6 -6.56 -13.55 1.86
C ILE A 6 -5.15 -12.99 2.01
N LEU A 7 -4.48 -12.74 0.89
CA LEU A 7 -3.15 -12.16 0.86
C LEU A 7 -3.12 -10.78 1.54
N GLU A 8 -4.00 -9.87 1.14
CA GLU A 8 -4.11 -8.51 1.71
C GLU A 8 -4.43 -8.55 3.20
N LYS A 9 -5.40 -9.38 3.61
CA LYS A 9 -5.78 -9.56 5.02
C LYS A 9 -4.60 -10.02 5.86
N TYR A 10 -3.80 -10.96 5.36
CA TYR A 10 -2.61 -11.43 6.07
C TYR A 10 -1.55 -10.33 6.16
N SER A 11 -1.18 -9.70 5.04
CA SER A 11 -0.14 -8.67 5.03
C SER A 11 -0.49 -7.45 5.87
N SER A 12 -1.77 -7.06 5.94
CA SER A 12 -2.20 -5.91 6.72
C SER A 12 -1.91 -6.06 8.23
N THR A 13 -1.74 -7.29 8.73
CA THR A 13 -1.37 -7.59 10.12
C THR A 13 0.11 -7.40 10.45
N ILE A 14 0.99 -7.40 9.44
CA ILE A 14 2.46 -7.36 9.63
C ILE A 14 3.09 -6.04 9.17
N VAL A 15 2.38 -5.25 8.37
CA VAL A 15 2.85 -3.94 7.90
C VAL A 15 2.50 -2.83 8.89
N ALA A 16 2.92 -1.60 8.59
CA ALA A 16 2.63 -0.48 9.46
C ALA A 16 1.11 -0.28 9.66
N GLU A 17 0.72 0.07 10.89
CA GLU A 17 -0.66 0.33 11.25
C GLU A 17 -1.25 1.54 10.52
N LEU A 18 -2.55 1.45 10.19
CA LEU A 18 -3.35 2.55 9.65
C LEU A 18 -3.81 3.48 10.77
N ASN A 19 -3.30 4.70 10.76
CA ASN A 19 -3.79 5.75 11.64
C ASN A 19 -4.95 6.47 10.95
N LEU A 20 -6.16 5.94 11.11
CA LEU A 20 -7.35 6.54 10.50
C LEU A 20 -7.58 7.96 11.04
N PRO A 21 -7.98 8.91 10.16
CA PRO A 21 -8.34 10.25 10.62
C PRO A 21 -9.62 10.20 11.47
N SER A 22 -9.77 11.17 12.38
CA SER A 22 -11.03 11.33 13.11
C SER A 22 -12.17 11.60 12.13
N PRO A 23 -13.38 11.05 12.35
CA PRO A 23 -14.52 11.27 11.47
C PRO A 23 -14.81 12.77 11.28
N LYS A 24 -15.13 13.16 10.04
CA LYS A 24 -15.47 14.55 9.65
C LYS A 24 -14.39 15.59 9.98
N SER A 25 -13.12 15.18 10.06
CA SER A 25 -12.00 16.10 10.34
C SER A 25 -11.44 16.82 9.12
N GLY A 26 -11.83 16.41 7.92
CA GLY A 26 -11.26 16.89 6.65
C GLY A 26 -9.87 16.34 6.34
N LYS A 27 -9.31 15.49 7.21
CA LYS A 27 -8.02 14.85 6.99
C LYS A 27 -8.20 13.62 6.12
N PHE A 28 -7.22 13.40 5.24
CA PHE A 28 -7.21 12.24 4.37
C PHE A 28 -6.21 11.17 4.81
N LEU A 29 -6.51 9.94 4.41
CA LEU A 29 -5.58 8.82 4.42
C LEU A 29 -5.75 8.00 3.14
N PHE A 30 -4.64 7.75 2.46
CA PHE A 30 -4.53 6.89 1.29
C PHE A 30 -3.58 5.74 1.60
N ARG A 31 -3.94 4.53 1.20
CA ARG A 31 -3.10 3.34 1.22
C ARG A 31 -3.21 2.61 -0.10
N LEU A 32 -2.07 2.34 -0.72
CA LEU A 32 -1.93 1.44 -1.86
C LEU A 32 -1.14 0.21 -1.42
N ALA A 33 -1.75 -0.97 -1.46
CA ALA A 33 -1.06 -2.24 -1.32
C ALA A 33 -0.73 -2.80 -2.71
N ARG A 34 0.52 -3.21 -2.90
CA ARG A 34 1.02 -3.80 -4.15
C ARG A 34 1.60 -5.18 -3.85
N PHE A 35 1.04 -6.19 -4.48
CA PHE A 35 1.50 -7.57 -4.44
C PHE A 35 1.91 -7.96 -5.86
N PRO A 36 3.14 -7.67 -6.28
CA PRO A 36 3.58 -8.09 -7.59
C PRO A 36 3.70 -9.62 -7.64
N ASP A 37 3.61 -10.21 -8.83
CA ASP A 37 3.87 -11.65 -9.05
C ASP A 37 5.32 -12.00 -8.71
N ARG A 38 6.23 -11.08 -9.05
CA ARG A 38 7.66 -11.13 -8.74
C ARG A 38 8.09 -9.83 -8.08
N GLY A 39 8.85 -9.95 -6.99
CA GLY A 39 9.40 -8.81 -6.27
C GLY A 39 8.77 -8.64 -4.89
N THR A 40 8.96 -7.45 -4.32
CA THR A 40 8.67 -7.16 -2.92
C THR A 40 7.25 -6.61 -2.77
N ALA A 41 6.42 -7.27 -1.96
CA ALA A 41 5.12 -6.73 -1.59
C ALA A 41 5.29 -5.43 -0.81
N THR A 42 4.59 -4.37 -1.24
CA THR A 42 4.84 -3.01 -0.77
C THR A 42 3.53 -2.28 -0.50
N TYR A 43 3.47 -1.63 0.65
CA TYR A 43 2.42 -0.70 1.03
C TYR A 43 2.94 0.73 0.95
N ILE A 44 2.14 1.62 0.37
CA ILE A 44 2.39 3.05 0.30
C ILE A 44 1.25 3.76 1.00
N ASP A 45 1.54 4.37 2.13
CA ASP A 45 0.59 5.13 2.92
C ASP A 45 0.90 6.62 2.80
N ILE A 46 -0.11 7.41 2.48
CA ILE A 46 -0.05 8.87 2.48
C ILE A 46 -1.13 9.36 3.42
N LEU A 47 -0.74 10.09 4.45
CA LEU A 47 -1.69 10.62 5.42
C LEU A 47 -1.43 12.08 5.73
N ASP A 48 -2.52 12.78 5.99
CA ASP A 48 -2.47 14.13 6.52
C ASP A 48 -1.97 14.09 7.98
N TYR A 49 -0.81 14.72 8.21
CA TYR A 49 -0.15 14.77 9.50
C TYR A 49 0.16 16.22 9.91
N ARG A 50 -0.79 16.81 10.63
CA ARG A 50 -0.76 18.20 11.11
C ARG A 50 -0.82 19.19 9.95
N SER A 51 0.31 19.83 9.62
CA SER A 51 0.46 20.76 8.49
C SER A 51 1.25 20.14 7.33
N ARG A 52 1.61 18.86 7.42
CA ARG A 52 2.48 18.16 6.47
C ARG A 52 1.81 16.88 5.98
N VAL A 53 2.19 16.43 4.80
CA VAL A 53 1.83 15.11 4.30
C VAL A 53 2.93 14.13 4.68
N MET A 54 2.57 13.08 5.42
CA MET A 54 3.50 12.00 5.74
C MET A 54 3.34 10.87 4.73
N LEU A 55 4.46 10.46 4.15
CA LEU A 55 4.61 9.25 3.36
C LEU A 55 5.22 8.16 4.24
N ARG A 56 4.61 6.99 4.24
CA ARG A 56 5.16 5.77 4.85
C ARG A 56 5.15 4.65 3.83
N VAL A 57 6.27 3.95 3.71
CA VAL A 57 6.43 2.80 2.82
C VAL A 57 6.77 1.59 3.67
N SER A 58 5.94 0.55 3.60
CA SER A 58 6.20 -0.74 4.25
C SER A 58 6.52 -1.78 3.18
N ARG A 59 7.69 -2.42 3.26
CA ARG A 59 8.13 -3.45 2.31
C ARG A 59 8.27 -4.78 3.03
N ILE A 60 7.58 -5.79 2.54
CA ILE A 60 7.64 -7.14 3.09
C ILE A 60 8.79 -7.87 2.41
N LEU A 61 9.91 -8.04 3.12
CA LEU A 61 11.16 -8.58 2.59
C LEU A 61 11.13 -10.10 2.37
N SER A 62 10.08 -10.77 2.85
CA SER A 62 9.83 -12.19 2.64
C SER A 62 8.83 -12.41 1.50
N ASP A 63 8.93 -13.55 0.83
CA ASP A 63 7.93 -13.96 -0.15
C ASP A 63 6.62 -14.36 0.54
N ILE A 64 5.70 -13.39 0.59
CA ILE A 64 4.40 -13.54 1.24
C ILE A 64 3.51 -14.60 0.57
N ARG A 65 3.67 -14.85 -0.74
CA ARG A 65 2.80 -15.80 -1.47
C ARG A 65 3.07 -17.25 -1.08
N ASN A 66 4.26 -17.52 -0.54
CA ASN A 66 4.71 -18.84 -0.09
C ASN A 66 4.52 -19.06 1.41
N LEU A 67 3.94 -18.10 2.12
CA LEU A 67 3.54 -18.28 3.52
C LEU A 67 2.24 -19.08 3.61
N ASN A 68 2.06 -19.78 4.73
CA ASN A 68 0.77 -20.39 5.05
C ASN A 68 -0.17 -19.28 5.56
N LEU A 69 -0.95 -18.71 4.64
CA LEU A 69 -1.84 -17.58 4.89
C LEU A 69 -3.05 -17.92 5.78
N ILE A 70 -3.25 -19.21 6.13
CA ILE A 70 -4.43 -19.72 6.85
C ILE A 70 -4.14 -19.92 8.35
N ASN A 71 -2.88 -20.05 8.77
CA ASN A 71 -2.50 -20.31 10.16
C ASN A 71 -1.94 -19.06 10.87
N GLU A 72 -2.48 -18.77 12.05
CA GLU A 72 -2.63 -17.44 12.68
C GLU A 72 -1.42 -16.84 13.41
N VAL A 73 -0.21 -17.37 13.24
CA VAL A 73 0.97 -16.69 13.80
C VAL A 73 1.85 -16.25 12.63
N PRO A 74 2.01 -14.93 12.39
CA PRO A 74 3.01 -14.48 11.45
C PRO A 74 4.35 -15.09 11.86
N LYS A 75 4.95 -15.87 10.96
CA LYS A 75 6.39 -16.18 11.07
C LYS A 75 7.14 -14.84 11.19
N THR A 76 8.41 -14.87 11.58
CA THR A 76 9.31 -13.70 11.60
C THR A 76 9.48 -13.10 10.20
N VAL A 77 8.41 -12.50 9.67
CA VAL A 77 8.36 -11.84 8.38
C VAL A 77 9.06 -10.51 8.57
N GLN A 78 10.16 -10.34 7.84
CA GLN A 78 10.93 -9.12 7.92
C GLN A 78 10.20 -8.03 7.14
N VAL A 79 9.85 -6.94 7.82
CA VAL A 79 9.21 -5.78 7.21
C VAL A 79 10.09 -4.56 7.39
N GLU A 80 10.46 -3.92 6.28
CA GLU A 80 11.17 -2.64 6.27
C GLU A 80 10.13 -1.52 6.24
N ILE A 81 10.17 -0.61 7.22
CA ILE A 81 9.30 0.58 7.26
C ILE A 81 10.16 1.84 7.11
N SER A 82 9.91 2.59 6.04
CA SER A 82 10.52 3.89 5.78
C SER A 82 9.46 4.99 5.86
N SER A 83 9.79 6.15 6.39
CA SER A 83 8.87 7.27 6.50
C SER A 83 9.56 8.62 6.29
N GLY A 84 8.80 9.59 5.81
CA GLY A 84 9.25 10.96 5.58
C GLY A 84 8.08 11.87 5.23
N PHE A 85 8.38 13.15 5.01
CA PHE A 85 7.38 14.13 4.61
C PHE A 85 7.50 14.41 3.12
N ILE A 86 6.36 14.54 2.44
CA ILE A 86 6.28 14.90 1.02
C ILE A 86 5.51 16.20 0.84
N SER A 87 5.59 16.78 -0.36
CA SER A 87 4.82 17.97 -0.71
C SER A 87 3.33 17.68 -0.77
N HIS A 88 2.50 18.66 -0.41
CA HIS A 88 1.06 18.63 -0.65
C HIS A 88 0.70 18.65 -2.15
N THR A 89 1.62 19.10 -3.00
CA THR A 89 1.42 19.20 -4.46
C THR A 89 1.78 17.94 -5.22
N GLU A 90 2.07 16.85 -4.52
CA GLU A 90 2.56 15.62 -5.10
C GLU A 90 1.56 14.99 -6.07
N PHE A 91 2.05 14.45 -7.19
CA PHE A 91 1.17 14.07 -8.29
C PHE A 91 0.18 12.96 -7.93
N LEU A 92 0.50 12.08 -6.97
CA LEU A 92 -0.43 11.05 -6.51
C LEU A 92 -1.57 11.64 -5.68
N ILE A 93 -1.31 12.71 -4.91
CA ILE A 93 -2.35 13.40 -4.11
C ILE A 93 -3.41 14.00 -5.04
N LYS A 94 -2.99 14.51 -6.20
CA LYS A 94 -3.92 15.02 -7.23
C LYS A 94 -4.88 13.96 -7.77
N GLU A 95 -4.57 12.68 -7.60
CA GLU A 95 -5.47 11.59 -8.02
C GLU A 95 -6.58 11.29 -7.00
N PHE A 96 -6.47 11.77 -5.76
CA PHE A 96 -7.44 11.48 -4.69
C PHE A 96 -8.85 11.98 -5.01
N ASP A 97 -8.95 13.15 -5.64
CA ASP A 97 -10.23 13.67 -6.14
C ASP A 97 -10.88 12.72 -7.14
N PHE A 98 -10.08 12.08 -8.01
CA PHE A 98 -10.59 11.10 -8.97
C PHE A 98 -10.94 9.78 -8.29
N ILE A 99 -10.23 9.38 -7.24
CA ILE A 99 -10.57 8.20 -6.44
C ILE A 99 -11.93 8.38 -5.76
N ASN A 100 -12.22 9.57 -5.23
CA ASN A 100 -13.52 9.88 -4.63
C ASN A 100 -14.64 10.03 -5.65
N LYS A 101 -14.38 10.69 -6.79
CA LYS A 101 -15.40 11.01 -7.79
C LYS A 101 -15.71 9.88 -8.76
N LYS A 102 -14.73 9.00 -9.03
CA LYS A 102 -14.87 7.87 -9.94
C LYS A 102 -14.91 6.58 -9.16
N THR A 103 -15.84 5.71 -9.50
CA THR A 103 -15.82 4.32 -9.03
C THR A 103 -14.60 3.63 -9.63
N LEU A 104 -13.55 3.39 -8.83
CA LEU A 104 -12.46 2.49 -9.17
C LEU A 104 -13.07 1.10 -9.40
N MET A 105 -13.22 0.71 -10.67
CA MET A 105 -13.80 -0.59 -11.02
C MET A 105 -12.95 -1.71 -10.40
N PRO A 106 -13.53 -2.51 -9.47
CA PRO A 106 -12.82 -3.64 -8.92
C PRO A 106 -12.82 -4.78 -9.95
N ASP A 107 -11.66 -5.41 -10.13
CA ASP A 107 -11.50 -6.52 -11.08
C ASP A 107 -10.38 -7.45 -10.59
N LEU A 108 -10.71 -8.22 -9.55
CA LEU A 108 -9.81 -9.18 -8.90
C LEU A 108 -9.94 -10.57 -9.53
N GLU A 109 -8.80 -11.18 -9.81
CA GLU A 109 -8.73 -12.56 -10.31
C GLU A 109 -8.39 -13.50 -9.14
N ASN A 110 -9.11 -14.63 -9.05
CA ASN A 110 -8.88 -15.61 -7.99
C ASN A 110 -7.68 -16.52 -8.29
N THR A 111 -6.48 -15.94 -8.33
CA THR A 111 -5.26 -16.67 -8.67
C THR A 111 -4.12 -16.29 -7.73
N LYS A 112 -3.22 -17.26 -7.51
CA LYS A 112 -1.94 -17.04 -6.81
C LYS A 112 -0.88 -16.38 -7.70
N SER A 113 -1.05 -16.42 -9.02
CA SER A 113 -0.16 -15.77 -9.98
C SER A 113 -0.70 -14.41 -10.41
N GLY A 114 0.19 -13.51 -10.83
CA GLY A 114 -0.18 -12.19 -11.32
C GLY A 114 -0.09 -11.09 -10.27
N ASN A 115 -0.19 -9.84 -10.71
CA ASN A 115 0.00 -8.67 -9.85
C ASN A 115 -1.34 -8.24 -9.23
N HIS A 116 -1.43 -8.18 -7.91
CA HIS A 116 -2.64 -7.74 -7.22
C HIS A 116 -2.42 -6.41 -6.53
N TYR A 117 -3.40 -5.53 -6.62
CA TYR A 117 -3.35 -4.18 -6.07
C TYR A 117 -4.62 -3.90 -5.28
N PHE A 118 -4.47 -3.18 -4.18
CA PHE A 118 -5.59 -2.72 -3.35
C PHE A 118 -5.41 -1.26 -2.99
N ILE A 119 -6.50 -0.51 -3.05
CA ILE A 119 -6.56 0.87 -2.60
C ILE A 119 -7.55 0.94 -1.44
N PHE A 120 -7.12 1.65 -0.41
CA PHE A 120 -7.99 2.22 0.62
C PHE A 120 -7.76 3.74 0.61
N TYR A 121 -8.83 4.51 0.55
CA TYR A 121 -8.78 5.96 0.64
C TYR A 121 -9.93 6.47 1.50
N THR A 122 -9.69 7.51 2.28
CA THR A 122 -10.72 8.27 2.99
C THR A 122 -10.31 9.72 3.09
N ASP A 123 -11.28 10.62 3.03
CA ASP A 123 -11.14 12.05 3.35
C ASP A 123 -11.80 12.40 4.71
N SER A 124 -12.05 11.37 5.53
CA SER A 124 -12.81 11.38 6.79
C SER A 124 -14.32 11.61 6.70
N PHE A 125 -14.86 11.90 5.52
CA PHE A 125 -16.30 11.97 5.25
C PHE A 125 -16.77 10.70 4.56
N ASP A 126 -16.05 10.31 3.51
CA ASP A 126 -16.31 9.12 2.72
C ASP A 126 -15.09 8.18 2.72
N CYS A 127 -15.31 6.94 2.29
CA CYS A 127 -14.24 5.98 2.09
C CYS A 127 -14.41 5.24 0.77
N THR A 128 -13.29 4.99 0.10
CA THR A 128 -13.20 4.23 -1.15
C THR A 128 -12.28 3.05 -0.94
N VAL A 129 -12.77 1.85 -1.27
CA VAL A 129 -12.00 0.61 -1.24
C VAL A 129 -12.16 -0.08 -2.58
N SER A 130 -11.05 -0.48 -3.21
CA SER A 130 -11.08 -1.20 -4.48
C SER A 130 -9.86 -2.10 -4.62
N GLY A 131 -9.98 -3.16 -5.42
CA GLY A 131 -8.90 -4.08 -5.72
C GLY A 131 -8.92 -4.49 -7.19
N ILE A 132 -7.75 -4.66 -7.78
CA ILE A 132 -7.58 -5.07 -9.17
C ILE A 132 -6.42 -6.06 -9.31
N SER A 133 -6.58 -7.04 -10.18
CA SER A 133 -5.50 -7.92 -10.64
C SER A 133 -5.08 -7.53 -12.04
N ASN A 134 -3.78 -7.60 -12.31
CA ASN A 134 -3.17 -7.37 -13.63
C ASN A 134 -3.72 -6.11 -14.34
N PRO A 135 -3.72 -4.93 -13.70
CA PRO A 135 -4.32 -3.73 -14.27
C PRO A 135 -3.71 -3.36 -15.62
N HIS A 136 -2.43 -3.64 -15.86
CA HIS A 136 -1.74 -3.36 -17.13
C HIS A 136 -2.36 -4.07 -18.34
N ASP A 137 -3.05 -5.20 -18.12
CA ASP A 137 -3.71 -5.96 -19.17
C ASP A 137 -5.15 -5.48 -19.42
N LYS A 138 -5.62 -4.49 -18.64
CA LYS A 138 -7.01 -4.03 -18.60
C LYS A 138 -7.13 -2.62 -19.17
N ALA A 139 -7.78 -2.49 -20.33
CA ALA A 139 -8.00 -1.21 -21.00
C ALA A 139 -8.80 -0.19 -20.15
N HIS A 140 -9.66 -0.67 -19.25
CA HIS A 140 -10.48 0.17 -18.37
C HIS A 140 -9.75 0.64 -17.10
N ALA A 141 -8.49 0.21 -16.88
CA ALA A 141 -7.74 0.44 -15.65
C ALA A 141 -6.85 1.70 -15.68
N GLU A 142 -7.23 2.73 -16.43
CA GLU A 142 -6.42 3.93 -16.67
C GLU A 142 -6.08 4.70 -15.38
N LEU A 143 -7.06 4.89 -14.47
CA LEU A 143 -6.82 5.48 -13.14
C LEU A 143 -5.87 4.60 -12.29
N TRP A 144 -5.99 3.27 -12.38
CA TRP A 144 -5.06 2.35 -11.71
C TRP A 144 -3.64 2.49 -12.23
N HIS A 145 -3.44 2.55 -13.56
CA HIS A 145 -2.11 2.77 -14.15
C HIS A 145 -1.50 4.08 -13.65
N ARG A 146 -2.28 5.15 -13.64
CA ARG A 146 -1.87 6.48 -13.15
C ARG A 146 -1.44 6.46 -11.68
N ILE A 147 -2.18 5.77 -10.81
CA ILE A 147 -1.86 5.65 -9.39
C ILE A 147 -0.60 4.80 -9.20
N ILE A 148 -0.54 3.63 -9.84
CA ILE A 148 0.58 2.68 -9.72
C ILE A 148 1.88 3.31 -10.22
N ASN A 149 1.88 3.95 -11.39
CA ASN A 149 3.07 4.56 -11.96
C ASN A 149 3.64 5.67 -11.06
N ARG A 150 2.78 6.53 -10.51
CA ARG A 150 3.22 7.59 -9.58
C ARG A 150 3.69 7.05 -8.24
N SER A 151 3.14 5.93 -7.80
CA SER A 151 3.53 5.26 -6.57
C SER A 151 4.99 4.79 -6.58
N TYR A 152 5.52 4.37 -7.74
CA TYR A 152 6.92 3.97 -7.88
C TYR A 152 7.88 5.15 -7.66
N GLY A 153 7.59 6.34 -8.21
CA GLY A 153 8.42 7.52 -7.96
C GLY A 153 8.41 7.93 -6.48
N LEU A 154 7.23 7.92 -5.87
CA LEU A 154 7.05 8.27 -4.47
C LEU A 154 7.79 7.35 -3.50
N GLU A 155 7.88 6.07 -3.84
CA GLU A 155 8.59 5.09 -3.03
C GLU A 155 10.05 5.49 -2.72
N HIS A 156 10.68 6.24 -3.64
CA HIS A 156 12.06 6.71 -3.52
C HIS A 156 12.20 8.02 -2.72
N SER A 157 11.09 8.71 -2.44
CA SER A 157 11.10 9.99 -1.70
C SER A 157 11.48 9.83 -0.22
N VAL A 158 11.41 8.61 0.32
CA VAL A 158 11.80 8.30 1.69
C VAL A 158 13.11 7.49 1.71
N PRO A 159 14.07 7.84 2.59
CA PRO A 159 15.32 7.09 2.68
C PRO A 159 15.02 5.66 3.11
N ARG A 160 15.52 4.69 2.35
CA ARG A 160 15.44 3.29 2.75
C ARG A 160 16.22 3.13 4.04
N ARG A 161 15.53 2.69 5.09
CA ARG A 161 16.21 2.21 6.28
C ARG A 161 16.77 0.84 5.91
N HIS A 162 18.00 0.80 5.39
CA HIS A 162 18.74 -0.44 5.48
C HIS A 162 18.65 -0.89 6.94
N LEU A 163 18.22 -2.14 7.14
CA LEU A 163 18.52 -2.84 8.36
C LEU A 163 20.03 -2.67 8.53
N ARG A 164 20.45 -1.69 9.34
CA ARG A 164 21.61 -1.90 10.17
C ARG A 164 21.20 -3.11 11.00
N THR A 165 21.49 -4.31 10.50
CA THR A 165 22.24 -5.25 11.31
C THR A 165 23.44 -4.45 11.79
N CYS A 166 23.22 -3.67 12.86
CA CYS A 166 24.25 -3.51 13.85
C CYS A 166 24.55 -4.95 14.21
N ASN A 167 25.60 -5.49 13.60
CA ASN A 167 26.53 -6.32 14.31
C ASN A 167 26.82 -5.58 15.60
N LEU A 168 25.97 -5.77 16.61
CA LEU A 168 26.41 -5.86 17.98
C LEU A 168 27.18 -7.19 18.05
N LEU A 169 28.29 -7.25 17.30
CA LEU A 169 29.50 -7.88 17.79
C LEU A 169 29.91 -7.01 18.97
N VAL A 170 29.26 -7.24 20.10
CA VAL A 170 29.88 -6.96 21.38
C VAL A 170 30.72 -8.20 21.63
N SER A 171 32.00 -8.02 21.30
CA SER A 171 33.19 -8.60 21.94
C SER A 171 32.94 -9.39 23.22
#